data_AF-A0A835X2F6-F1
#
_entry.id   AF-A0A835X2F6-F1
#
_cell.length_a   1.000
_cell.length_b   1.000
_cell.length_c   1.000
_cell.angle_alpha   90.00
_cell.angle_beta   90.00
_cell.angle_gamma   90.00
#
_symmetry.space_group_name_H-M   'P 1'
#
loop_
_entity.id
_entity.type
_entity.pdbx_description
1 polymer ?
#
loop_
_entity_poly.entity_id
_entity_poly.type
_entity_poly.pdbx_seq_one_letter_code
_entity_poly.pdbx_strand_id
1 'polypeptide(L)'
;MEFAVLAESFKRMEDTTKRLELTQLLVELFKKTSPELISKIVYLIQGKLRPDFEGIELGVAEKLAIKAISKSSGIPIIKIEDEYRKGGDLGHAASKILEQKSQTTFVIEDITVERVYETLYKIAKLEGTRSQDMKMKYISSLLNDASPLEARFILKILLGILRLGIAENTVMDALAISYTGTKENRESLERAYNVSSDLGKVAEVTAMMGLRGIETFQVTVFNPIRPMLADRVKSEKEAIIKIGNKFAAEYKLDGERVQIHSKKDKVILFSRSLENITSYYPDIVDNLSKAIKADEIILEAEAVAINEDSGDFLPFQELMHRRRKHKIEKAVSQYPITVNFFDVLFVDGKSCLDLEYSERRKLLETIVSENEFAKLVPMTIVQNENEIEDFLENSINSGCEGLMLKMLDAPYQAGARGSYWLKLKREYRNELGDSLDLVVIGAFFGRGRRTGRYGTLLLAAYDDETDTFPSLCKVGTGFTDEDLDQLYQLLSDKVTLKKNPRINSQMEADVWFEPELVIEIVASEITLSPIHKTAMNAIRKNTGLALRFPKFTGKIRMEKAPEDSSTSEEVIALYKGQKKVIQDTKQI
;
A
#
# COMPACT_ATOMS: atom_id res chain seq x y z
N MET A 1 -23.07 1.29 23.83
CA MET A 1 -22.45 2.57 24.30
C MET A 1 -23.00 3.71 23.44
N GLU A 2 -23.30 4.89 23.99
CA GLU A 2 -23.65 6.06 23.17
C GLU A 2 -22.50 6.45 22.23
N PHE A 3 -22.79 6.68 20.95
CA PHE A 3 -21.79 7.06 19.97
C PHE A 3 -21.21 8.45 20.25
N ALA A 4 -21.96 9.34 20.90
CA ALA A 4 -21.45 10.62 21.40
C ALA A 4 -20.16 10.48 22.23
N VAL A 5 -20.03 9.42 23.04
CA VAL A 5 -18.81 9.15 23.83
C VAL A 5 -17.61 8.83 22.93
N LEU A 6 -17.84 8.06 21.87
CA LEU A 6 -16.83 7.74 20.86
C LEU A 6 -16.47 8.98 20.02
N ALA A 7 -17.47 9.75 19.59
CA ALA A 7 -17.30 10.98 18.82
C ALA A 7 -16.48 12.04 19.59
N GLU A 8 -16.76 12.24 20.89
CA GLU A 8 -15.96 13.16 21.71
C GLU A 8 -14.52 12.65 21.90
N SER A 9 -14.34 11.33 22.02
CA SER A 9 -13.00 10.74 22.08
C SER A 9 -12.21 11.00 20.80
N PHE A 10 -12.85 10.85 19.62
CA PHE A 10 -12.22 11.16 18.34
C PHE A 10 -11.88 12.63 18.17
N LYS A 11 -12.75 13.54 18.61
CA LYS A 11 -12.45 14.97 18.62
C LYS A 11 -11.19 15.28 19.43
N ARG A 12 -11.12 14.77 20.67
CA ARG A 12 -9.92 14.92 21.52
C ARG A 12 -8.67 14.33 20.88
N MET A 13 -8.80 13.24 20.11
CA MET A 13 -7.69 12.63 19.38
C MET A 13 -7.25 13.48 18.18
N GLU A 14 -8.18 14.13 17.46
CA GLU A 14 -7.84 15.05 16.37
C GLU A 14 -7.11 16.31 16.85
N ASP A 15 -7.38 16.74 18.09
CA ASP A 15 -6.78 17.94 18.69
C ASP A 15 -5.32 17.74 19.16
N THR A 16 -4.78 16.51 19.08
CA THR A 16 -3.39 16.22 19.47
C THR A 16 -2.65 15.40 18.42
N THR A 17 -1.36 15.66 18.29
CA THR A 17 -0.43 14.87 17.46
C THR A 17 0.51 14.01 18.31
N LYS A 18 0.45 14.14 19.64
CA LYS A 18 1.36 13.46 20.55
C LYS A 18 0.89 12.03 20.80
N ARG A 19 1.71 11.05 20.41
CA ARG A 19 1.41 9.63 20.56
C ARG A 19 1.05 9.23 22.00
N LEU A 20 1.74 9.76 23.01
CA LEU A 20 1.44 9.43 24.43
C LEU A 20 0.05 9.91 24.85
N GLU A 21 -0.36 11.10 24.41
CA GLU A 21 -1.71 11.63 24.67
C GLU A 21 -2.76 10.80 23.93
N LEU A 22 -2.52 10.44 22.66
CA LEU A 22 -3.40 9.53 21.90
C LEU A 22 -3.56 8.18 22.59
N THR A 23 -2.47 7.58 23.08
CA THR A 23 -2.52 6.32 23.84
C THR A 23 -3.38 6.49 25.09
N GLN A 24 -3.21 7.57 25.85
CA GLN A 24 -4.00 7.81 27.06
C GLN A 24 -5.50 7.98 26.75
N LEU A 25 -5.84 8.70 25.68
CA LEU A 25 -7.23 8.86 25.22
C LEU A 25 -7.85 7.52 24.82
N LEU A 26 -7.09 6.64 24.16
CA LEU A 26 -7.54 5.28 23.84
C LEU A 26 -7.73 4.44 25.11
N VAL A 27 -6.82 4.53 26.08
CA VAL A 27 -6.96 3.82 27.37
C VAL A 27 -8.23 4.27 28.11
N GLU A 28 -8.50 5.57 28.15
CA GLU A 28 -9.74 6.11 28.73
C GLU A 28 -11.00 5.57 28.05
N LEU A 29 -10.98 5.50 26.71
CA LEU A 29 -12.08 4.97 25.92
C LEU A 29 -12.27 3.46 26.17
N PHE A 30 -11.20 2.67 26.12
CA PHE A 30 -11.25 1.21 26.25
C PHE A 30 -11.73 0.79 27.64
N LYS A 31 -11.29 1.47 28.71
CA LYS A 31 -11.78 1.21 30.07
C LYS A 31 -13.28 1.47 30.26
N LYS A 32 -13.89 2.28 29.40
CA LYS A 32 -15.34 2.56 29.38
C LYS A 32 -16.12 1.67 28.41
N THR A 33 -15.43 0.82 27.64
CA THR A 33 -16.01 -0.02 26.58
C THR A 33 -16.21 -1.44 27.09
N SER A 34 -17.37 -2.04 26.80
CA SER A 34 -17.60 -3.46 27.12
C SER A 34 -16.74 -4.38 26.23
N PRO A 35 -16.37 -5.57 26.69
CA PRO A 35 -15.53 -6.49 25.92
C PRO A 35 -16.13 -6.87 24.54
N GLU A 36 -17.45 -6.93 24.40
CA GLU A 36 -18.10 -7.27 23.13
C GLU A 36 -18.02 -6.12 22.12
N LEU A 37 -18.03 -4.88 22.62
CA LEU A 37 -18.02 -3.68 21.78
C LEU A 37 -16.61 -3.28 21.34
N ILE A 38 -15.58 -3.68 22.09
CA ILE A 38 -14.20 -3.29 21.81
C ILE A 38 -13.76 -3.73 20.41
N SER A 39 -14.18 -4.92 19.96
CA SER A 39 -13.87 -5.46 18.63
C SER A 39 -14.36 -4.54 17.51
N LYS A 40 -15.53 -3.91 17.69
CA LYS A 40 -16.10 -2.94 16.74
C LYS A 40 -15.36 -1.61 16.82
N ILE A 41 -15.10 -1.12 18.04
CA ILE A 41 -14.41 0.18 18.24
C ILE A 41 -13.01 0.15 17.63
N VAL A 42 -12.22 -0.91 17.83
CA VAL A 42 -10.86 -0.97 17.27
C VAL A 42 -10.83 -0.92 15.74
N TYR A 43 -11.90 -1.33 15.05
CA TYR A 43 -12.02 -1.12 13.61
C TYR A 43 -12.52 0.28 13.26
N LEU A 44 -13.53 0.78 13.96
CA LEU A 44 -14.07 2.12 13.71
C LEU A 44 -13.01 3.22 13.88
N ILE A 45 -12.14 3.12 14.89
CA ILE A 45 -11.04 4.08 15.11
C ILE A 45 -10.02 4.08 13.95
N GLN A 46 -9.95 2.97 13.18
CA GLN A 46 -9.11 2.83 11.99
C GLN A 46 -9.86 3.18 10.70
N GLY A 47 -11.13 3.58 10.78
CA GLY A 47 -11.98 3.82 9.60
C GLY A 47 -12.36 2.53 8.87
N LYS A 48 -12.33 1.39 9.55
CA LYS A 48 -12.69 0.06 9.02
C LYS A 48 -13.89 -0.51 9.77
N LEU A 49 -14.45 -1.61 9.26
CA LEU A 49 -15.49 -2.38 9.96
C LEU A 49 -15.03 -3.78 10.34
N ARG A 50 -14.13 -4.37 9.54
CA ARG A 50 -13.70 -5.76 9.62
C ARG A 50 -12.21 -5.85 9.27
N PRO A 51 -11.55 -6.97 9.59
CA PRO A 51 -10.22 -7.26 9.04
C PRO A 51 -10.20 -7.19 7.51
N ASP A 52 -9.07 -6.79 6.93
CA ASP A 52 -8.93 -6.61 5.47
C ASP A 52 -9.17 -7.92 4.70
N PHE A 53 -8.85 -9.07 5.32
CA PHE A 53 -9.01 -10.39 4.73
C PHE A 53 -10.48 -10.82 4.55
N GLU A 54 -11.43 -10.18 5.22
CA GLU A 54 -12.86 -10.40 4.98
C GLU A 54 -13.38 -9.66 3.73
N GLY A 55 -12.62 -8.72 3.17
CA GLY A 55 -12.98 -7.99 1.95
C GLY A 55 -14.17 -7.04 2.10
N ILE A 56 -14.45 -6.54 3.31
CA ILE A 56 -15.57 -5.64 3.58
C ILE A 56 -15.12 -4.18 3.43
N GLU A 57 -15.56 -3.54 2.36
CA GLU A 57 -15.35 -2.12 2.09
C GLU A 57 -16.65 -1.31 2.26
N LEU A 58 -16.56 -0.12 2.88
CA LEU A 58 -17.72 0.76 3.07
C LEU A 58 -18.32 1.25 1.75
N GLY A 59 -17.49 1.50 0.74
CA GLY A 59 -17.91 1.70 -0.66
C GLY A 59 -18.93 2.82 -0.87
N VAL A 60 -18.72 3.99 -0.26
CA VAL A 60 -19.57 5.19 -0.42
C VAL A 60 -18.81 6.33 -1.07
N ALA A 61 -19.36 6.86 -2.16
CA ALA A 61 -18.82 8.02 -2.85
C ALA A 61 -19.22 9.34 -2.15
N GLU A 62 -18.34 10.33 -2.19
CA GLU A 62 -18.58 11.66 -1.60
C GLU A 62 -19.89 12.31 -2.10
N LYS A 63 -20.19 12.18 -3.39
CA LYS A 63 -21.45 12.70 -3.97
C LYS A 63 -22.69 12.08 -3.34
N LEU A 64 -22.65 10.80 -2.95
CA LEU A 64 -23.76 10.14 -2.28
C LEU A 64 -23.90 10.67 -0.84
N ALA A 65 -22.78 10.85 -0.15
CA ALA A 65 -22.76 11.44 1.19
C ALA A 65 -23.30 12.89 1.18
N ILE A 66 -22.91 13.73 0.22
CA ILE A 66 -23.44 15.10 0.05
C ILE A 66 -24.96 15.08 -0.16
N LYS A 67 -25.48 14.19 -1.01
CA LYS A 67 -26.93 14.01 -1.18
C LYS A 67 -27.62 13.59 0.12
N ALA A 68 -27.01 12.68 0.88
CA ALA A 68 -27.55 12.24 2.16
C ALA A 68 -27.57 13.37 3.21
N ILE A 69 -26.53 14.20 3.27
CA ILE A 69 -26.48 15.40 4.12
C ILE A 69 -27.60 16.36 3.72
N SER A 70 -27.73 16.68 2.44
CA SER A 70 -28.78 17.59 1.92
C SER A 70 -30.18 17.11 2.28
N LYS A 71 -30.43 15.80 2.11
CA LYS A 71 -31.72 15.18 2.46
C LYS A 71 -32.02 15.25 3.95
N SER A 72 -31.00 15.18 4.81
CA SER A 72 -31.16 15.15 6.27
C SER A 72 -31.25 16.55 6.88
N SER A 73 -30.51 17.52 6.32
CA SER A 73 -30.49 18.90 6.81
C SER A 73 -31.59 19.78 6.21
N GLY A 74 -32.12 19.40 5.04
CA GLY A 74 -32.98 20.25 4.21
C GLY A 74 -32.22 21.36 3.46
N ILE A 75 -30.88 21.39 3.56
CA ILE A 75 -30.05 22.44 2.96
C ILE A 75 -29.67 22.05 1.52
N PRO A 76 -29.72 22.97 0.54
CA PRO A 76 -29.34 22.69 -0.84
C PRO A 76 -27.89 22.20 -0.98
N ILE A 77 -27.68 21.24 -1.88
CA ILE A 77 -26.37 20.62 -2.19
C ILE A 77 -25.27 21.66 -2.40
N ILE A 78 -25.56 22.76 -3.11
CA ILE A 78 -24.55 23.75 -3.46
C ILE A 78 -23.90 24.41 -2.23
N LYS A 79 -24.69 24.64 -1.17
CA LYS A 79 -24.17 25.20 0.09
C LYS A 79 -23.25 24.20 0.83
N ILE A 80 -23.57 22.92 0.73
CA ILE A 80 -22.76 21.84 1.33
C ILE A 80 -21.43 21.71 0.58
N GLU A 81 -21.47 21.77 -0.75
CA GLU A 81 -20.27 21.76 -1.60
C GLU A 81 -19.39 22.99 -1.37
N ASP A 82 -19.98 24.18 -1.18
CA ASP A 82 -19.23 25.40 -0.86
C ASP A 82 -18.52 25.28 0.50
N GLU A 83 -19.20 24.75 1.53
CA GLU A 83 -18.56 24.54 2.83
C GLU A 83 -17.48 23.46 2.77
N TYR A 84 -17.71 22.38 2.01
CA TYR A 84 -16.71 21.35 1.79
C TYR A 84 -15.47 21.90 1.06
N ARG A 85 -15.65 22.72 0.02
CA ARG A 85 -14.53 23.35 -0.72
C ARG A 85 -13.66 24.25 0.18
N LYS A 86 -14.25 24.94 1.16
CA LYS A 86 -13.49 25.77 2.11
C LYS A 86 -12.66 24.96 3.08
N GLY A 87 -13.19 23.85 3.60
CA GLY A 87 -12.58 23.09 4.69
C GLY A 87 -11.79 21.85 4.25
N GLY A 88 -12.06 21.31 3.06
CA GLY A 88 -11.43 20.08 2.55
C GLY A 88 -11.81 18.78 3.27
N ASP A 89 -12.79 18.83 4.20
CA ASP A 89 -13.27 17.68 4.97
C ASP A 89 -14.80 17.67 5.04
N LEU A 90 -15.43 16.65 4.46
CA LEU A 90 -16.89 16.59 4.36
C LEU A 90 -17.57 16.35 5.72
N GLY A 91 -16.89 15.70 6.67
CA GLY A 91 -17.42 15.52 8.02
C GLY A 91 -17.52 16.84 8.78
N HIS A 92 -16.51 17.70 8.65
CA HIS A 92 -16.55 19.05 9.22
C HIS A 92 -17.63 19.91 8.57
N ALA A 93 -17.73 19.88 7.25
CA ALA A 93 -18.78 20.58 6.52
C ALA A 93 -20.17 20.11 6.97
N ALA A 94 -20.37 18.80 7.10
CA ALA A 94 -21.63 18.24 7.58
C ALA A 94 -21.99 18.68 9.00
N SER A 95 -21.03 18.74 9.93
CA SER A 95 -21.26 19.26 11.29
C SER A 95 -21.86 20.67 11.25
N LYS A 96 -21.21 21.59 10.53
CA LYS A 96 -21.67 22.99 10.42
C LYS A 96 -23.03 23.12 9.73
N ILE A 97 -23.28 22.29 8.72
CA ILE A 97 -24.55 22.26 8.00
C ILE A 97 -25.68 21.74 8.91
N LEU A 98 -25.40 20.73 9.72
CA LEU A 98 -26.40 20.12 10.61
C LEU A 98 -26.72 20.97 11.85
N GLU A 99 -25.84 21.89 12.25
CA GLU A 99 -26.18 22.95 13.23
C GLU A 99 -27.30 23.87 12.74
N GLN A 100 -27.43 24.03 11.42
CA GLN A 100 -28.43 24.88 10.76
C GLN A 100 -29.68 24.10 10.35
N LYS A 101 -29.83 22.85 10.83
CA LYS A 101 -30.92 21.95 10.46
C LYS A 101 -32.26 22.58 10.87
N SER A 102 -33.13 22.74 9.88
CA SER A 102 -34.49 23.29 10.06
C SER A 102 -35.55 22.20 10.27
N GLN A 103 -35.22 20.93 10.01
CA GLN A 103 -36.11 19.79 10.14
C GLN A 103 -35.95 19.11 11.49
N THR A 104 -36.98 19.18 12.33
CA THR A 104 -37.09 18.40 13.58
C THR A 104 -37.83 17.10 13.29
N THR A 105 -37.20 15.97 13.62
CA THR A 105 -37.85 14.65 13.64
C THR A 105 -38.69 14.53 14.93
N PHE A 106 -39.92 14.04 14.82
CA PHE A 106 -40.83 13.87 15.96
C PHE A 106 -40.39 12.76 16.93
N VAL A 107 -39.53 11.84 16.48
CA VAL A 107 -38.92 10.77 17.27
C VAL A 107 -37.43 10.75 16.91
N ILE A 108 -36.58 10.93 17.91
CA ILE A 108 -35.13 10.76 17.79
C ILE A 108 -34.80 9.42 18.44
N GLU A 109 -34.23 8.51 17.65
CA GLU A 109 -33.66 7.28 18.20
C GLU A 109 -32.22 7.53 18.65
N ASP A 110 -31.83 7.01 19.81
CA ASP A 110 -30.47 7.14 20.30
C ASP A 110 -29.44 6.57 19.29
N ILE A 111 -28.30 7.25 19.16
CA ILE A 111 -27.21 6.81 18.28
C ILE A 111 -26.20 6.07 19.14
N THR A 112 -26.28 4.73 19.09
CA THR A 112 -25.30 3.86 19.75
C THR A 112 -24.20 3.42 18.79
N VAL A 113 -23.03 3.07 19.33
CA VAL A 113 -21.92 2.50 18.54
C VAL A 113 -22.36 1.26 17.77
N GLU A 114 -23.19 0.42 18.39
CA GLU A 114 -23.76 -0.77 17.79
C GLU A 114 -24.67 -0.42 16.60
N ARG A 115 -25.57 0.56 16.75
CA ARG A 115 -26.45 1.01 15.67
C ARG A 115 -25.66 1.57 14.50
N VAL A 116 -24.64 2.39 14.76
CA VAL A 116 -23.75 2.94 13.73
C VAL A 116 -23.02 1.79 13.02
N TYR A 117 -22.36 0.92 13.76
CA TYR A 117 -21.60 -0.21 13.19
C TYR A 117 -22.47 -1.11 12.32
N GLU A 118 -23.61 -1.57 12.83
CA GLU A 118 -24.50 -2.47 12.07
C GLU A 118 -25.08 -1.79 10.83
N THR A 119 -25.35 -0.49 10.89
CA THR A 119 -25.85 0.27 9.74
C THR A 119 -24.76 0.44 8.68
N LEU A 120 -23.53 0.78 9.09
CA LEU A 120 -22.38 0.85 8.20
C LEU A 120 -22.06 -0.52 7.57
N TYR A 121 -22.18 -1.59 8.34
CA TYR A 121 -21.98 -2.96 7.84
C TYR A 121 -23.05 -3.38 6.82
N LYS A 122 -24.31 -3.01 7.06
CA LYS A 122 -25.38 -3.16 6.06
C LYS A 122 -25.07 -2.38 4.79
N ILE A 123 -24.60 -1.13 4.91
CA ILE A 123 -24.20 -0.29 3.76
C ILE A 123 -23.08 -0.95 2.95
N ALA A 124 -22.07 -1.51 3.62
CA ALA A 124 -20.93 -2.17 2.98
C ALA A 124 -21.36 -3.41 2.17
N LYS A 125 -22.35 -4.17 2.67
CA LYS A 125 -22.89 -5.37 2.00
C LYS A 125 -23.89 -5.11 0.87
N LEU A 126 -24.31 -3.86 0.65
CA LEU A 126 -25.27 -3.54 -0.41
C LEU A 126 -24.60 -3.52 -1.78
N GLU A 127 -25.05 -4.41 -2.66
CA GLU A 127 -24.65 -4.49 -4.07
C GLU A 127 -25.87 -4.48 -5.01
N GLY A 128 -25.64 -4.29 -6.31
CA GLY A 128 -26.66 -4.38 -7.35
C GLY A 128 -27.47 -3.11 -7.63
N THR A 129 -28.46 -3.24 -8.53
CA THR A 129 -29.37 -2.17 -8.94
C THR A 129 -30.26 -1.78 -7.76
N ARG A 130 -30.26 -0.49 -7.36
CA ARG A 130 -30.87 0.10 -6.13
C ARG A 130 -29.99 0.12 -4.87
N SER A 131 -28.78 -0.41 -4.90
CA SER A 131 -27.84 -0.30 -3.76
C SER A 131 -27.61 1.17 -3.35
N GLN A 132 -27.41 2.06 -4.31
CA GLN A 132 -27.16 3.49 -4.05
C GLN A 132 -28.31 4.18 -3.30
N ASP A 133 -29.56 3.93 -3.68
CA ASP A 133 -30.74 4.53 -3.03
C ASP A 133 -30.90 4.04 -1.58
N MET A 134 -30.65 2.74 -1.36
CA MET A 134 -30.67 2.16 -0.02
C MET A 134 -29.53 2.67 0.85
N LYS A 135 -28.31 2.79 0.31
CA LYS A 135 -27.17 3.41 0.99
C LYS A 135 -27.52 4.84 1.41
N MET A 136 -28.07 5.65 0.50
CA MET A 136 -28.54 7.01 0.81
C MET A 136 -29.59 7.01 1.94
N LYS A 137 -30.57 6.09 1.90
CA LYS A 137 -31.60 5.99 2.95
C LYS A 137 -31.00 5.70 4.32
N TYR A 138 -30.07 4.74 4.41
CA TYR A 138 -29.42 4.39 5.67
C TYR A 138 -28.55 5.53 6.22
N ILE A 139 -27.76 6.19 5.35
CA ILE A 139 -26.93 7.33 5.75
C ILE A 139 -27.83 8.47 6.25
N SER A 140 -28.87 8.84 5.49
CA SER A 140 -29.78 9.91 5.92
C SER A 140 -30.52 9.56 7.22
N SER A 141 -30.86 8.29 7.45
CA SER A 141 -31.47 7.86 8.71
C SER A 141 -30.54 8.10 9.89
N LEU A 142 -29.26 7.74 9.79
CA LEU A 142 -28.29 8.02 10.85
C LEU A 142 -28.09 9.51 11.08
N LEU A 143 -27.97 10.29 9.99
CA LEU A 143 -27.75 11.74 10.08
C LEU A 143 -28.97 12.52 10.61
N ASN A 144 -30.17 11.97 10.47
CA ASN A 144 -31.37 12.59 11.02
C ASN A 144 -31.39 12.56 12.55
N ASP A 145 -30.83 11.50 13.14
CA ASP A 145 -30.84 11.27 14.58
C ASP A 145 -29.52 11.71 15.25
N ALA A 146 -28.44 11.86 14.49
CA ALA A 146 -27.13 12.26 14.99
C ALA A 146 -27.04 13.75 15.34
N SER A 147 -26.35 14.06 16.43
CA SER A 147 -25.85 15.41 16.71
C SER A 147 -24.80 15.84 15.65
N PRO A 148 -24.50 17.16 15.52
CA PRO A 148 -23.48 17.64 14.58
C PRO A 148 -22.11 16.94 14.71
N LEU A 149 -21.67 16.69 15.96
CA LEU A 149 -20.41 16.02 16.24
C LEU A 149 -20.44 14.54 15.84
N GLU A 150 -21.53 13.84 16.13
CA GLU A 150 -21.69 12.44 15.74
C GLU A 150 -21.75 12.30 14.21
N ALA A 151 -22.51 13.17 13.54
CA ALA A 151 -22.61 13.20 12.09
C ALA A 151 -21.26 13.41 11.40
N ARG A 152 -20.42 14.31 11.95
CA ARG A 152 -19.03 14.49 11.50
C ARG A 152 -18.29 13.16 11.48
N PHE A 153 -18.27 12.43 12.59
CA PHE A 153 -17.48 11.21 12.68
C PHE A 153 -18.11 10.01 11.97
N ILE A 154 -19.44 9.90 11.92
CA ILE A 154 -20.13 8.91 11.09
C ILE A 154 -19.69 9.06 9.63
N LEU A 155 -19.69 10.29 9.10
CA LEU A 155 -19.27 10.56 7.72
C LEU A 155 -17.78 10.35 7.49
N LYS A 156 -16.93 10.74 8.45
CA LYS A 156 -15.49 10.50 8.34
C LYS A 156 -15.14 9.01 8.34
N ILE A 157 -15.83 8.18 9.13
CA ILE A 157 -15.71 6.72 9.08
C ILE A 157 -16.20 6.20 7.74
N LEU A 158 -17.42 6.59 7.34
CA LEU A 158 -18.07 6.15 6.09
C LEU A 158 -17.21 6.38 4.84
N LEU A 159 -16.49 7.51 4.80
CA LEU A 159 -15.64 7.91 3.69
C LEU A 159 -14.18 7.43 3.83
N GLY A 160 -13.82 6.77 4.93
CA GLY A 160 -12.44 6.34 5.19
C GLY A 160 -11.45 7.50 5.40
N ILE A 161 -11.92 8.64 5.92
CA ILE A 161 -11.13 9.88 6.10
C ILE A 161 -10.95 10.28 7.56
N LEU A 162 -11.17 9.37 8.52
CA LEU A 162 -11.10 9.65 9.96
C LEU A 162 -9.76 10.28 10.40
N ARG A 163 -8.64 9.75 9.92
CA ARG A 163 -7.28 10.34 10.02
C ARG A 163 -6.87 10.80 11.45
N LEU A 164 -7.12 10.00 12.47
CA LEU A 164 -6.78 10.31 13.88
C LEU A 164 -5.28 10.25 14.23
N GLY A 165 -4.40 9.92 13.27
CA GLY A 165 -2.98 9.69 13.55
C GLY A 165 -2.70 8.43 14.40
N ILE A 166 -3.67 7.53 14.52
CA ILE A 166 -3.57 6.31 15.33
C ILE A 166 -3.13 5.14 14.44
N ALA A 167 -1.98 4.56 14.76
CA ALA A 167 -1.48 3.33 14.14
C ALA A 167 -1.84 2.10 14.99
N GLU A 168 -1.82 0.90 14.39
CA GLU A 168 -2.08 -0.39 15.06
C GLU A 168 -1.29 -0.53 16.37
N ASN A 169 -0.01 -0.14 16.39
CA ASN A 169 0.83 -0.21 17.59
C ASN A 169 0.32 0.68 18.73
N THR A 170 -0.29 1.82 18.42
CA THR A 170 -0.86 2.73 19.43
C THR A 170 -2.15 2.13 20.01
N VAL A 171 -2.93 1.41 19.19
CA VAL A 171 -4.10 0.64 19.63
C VAL A 171 -3.66 -0.50 20.54
N MET A 172 -2.65 -1.29 20.14
CA MET A 172 -2.12 -2.39 20.95
C MET A 172 -1.49 -1.91 22.27
N ASP A 173 -0.77 -0.79 22.27
CA ASP A 173 -0.28 -0.13 23.48
C ASP A 173 -1.44 0.13 24.46
N ALA A 174 -2.52 0.74 23.96
CA ALA A 174 -3.69 1.07 24.76
C ALA A 174 -4.45 -0.18 25.24
N LEU A 175 -4.58 -1.23 24.42
CA LEU A 175 -5.17 -2.51 24.83
C LEU A 175 -4.36 -3.16 25.95
N ALA A 176 -3.03 -3.21 25.81
CA ALA A 176 -2.13 -3.77 26.81
C ALA A 176 -2.27 -3.04 28.15
N ILE A 177 -2.21 -1.70 28.14
CA ILE A 177 -2.39 -0.89 29.36
C ILE A 177 -3.78 -1.09 29.97
N SER A 178 -4.84 -1.12 29.14
CA SER A 178 -6.22 -1.15 29.62
C SER A 178 -6.62 -2.48 30.25
N TYR A 179 -6.15 -3.59 29.68
CA TYR A 179 -6.66 -4.93 30.01
C TYR A 179 -5.60 -5.88 30.57
N THR A 180 -4.32 -5.51 30.53
CA THR A 180 -3.22 -6.31 31.11
C THR A 180 -2.39 -5.53 32.13
N GLY A 181 -2.70 -4.25 32.34
CA GLY A 181 -2.10 -3.40 33.39
C GLY A 181 -0.77 -2.75 33.04
N THR A 182 -0.06 -3.22 32.01
CA THR A 182 1.22 -2.64 31.58
C THR A 182 1.36 -2.65 30.06
N LYS A 183 2.10 -1.66 29.54
CA LYS A 183 2.46 -1.55 28.12
C LYS A 183 3.44 -2.65 27.68
N GLU A 184 4.23 -3.20 28.61
CA GLU A 184 5.25 -4.23 28.31
C GLU A 184 4.63 -5.48 27.67
N ASN A 185 3.37 -5.78 28.00
CA ASN A 185 2.61 -6.91 27.45
C ASN A 185 2.19 -6.74 25.97
N ARG A 186 2.47 -5.59 25.35
CA ARG A 186 2.17 -5.31 23.94
C ARG A 186 2.76 -6.38 23.01
N GLU A 187 3.94 -6.91 23.31
CA GLU A 187 4.58 -7.93 22.47
C GLU A 187 3.76 -9.23 22.36
N SER A 188 3.10 -9.63 23.45
CA SER A 188 2.20 -10.79 23.45
C SER A 188 0.96 -10.54 22.58
N LEU A 189 0.38 -9.35 22.66
CA LEU A 189 -0.76 -8.94 21.83
C LEU A 189 -0.36 -8.85 20.35
N GLU A 190 0.82 -8.29 20.06
CA GLU A 190 1.37 -8.19 18.72
C GLU A 190 1.60 -9.58 18.12
N ARG A 191 2.13 -10.54 18.89
CA ARG A 191 2.26 -11.94 18.45
C ARG A 191 0.91 -12.55 18.08
N ALA A 192 -0.10 -12.40 18.94
CA ALA A 192 -1.46 -12.88 18.67
C ALA A 192 -2.08 -12.22 17.42
N TYR A 193 -1.85 -10.92 17.24
CA TYR A 193 -2.29 -10.20 16.05
C TYR A 193 -1.55 -10.66 14.80
N ASN A 194 -0.25 -10.92 14.87
CA ASN A 194 0.56 -11.35 13.74
C ASN A 194 0.17 -12.74 13.22
N VAL A 195 -0.33 -13.65 14.08
CA VAL A 195 -0.78 -14.99 13.64
C VAL A 195 -2.25 -15.06 13.23
N SER A 196 -3.08 -14.09 13.63
CA SER A 196 -4.53 -14.09 13.35
C SER A 196 -4.98 -13.02 12.34
N SER A 197 -4.19 -11.95 12.21
CA SER A 197 -4.51 -10.71 11.48
C SER A 197 -5.86 -10.07 11.86
N ASP A 198 -6.40 -10.39 13.04
CA ASP A 198 -7.69 -9.92 13.52
C ASP A 198 -7.53 -9.14 14.83
N LEU A 199 -7.31 -7.82 14.70
CA LEU A 199 -7.16 -6.93 15.86
C LEU A 199 -8.46 -6.84 16.68
N GLY A 200 -9.62 -7.00 16.05
CA GLY A 200 -10.90 -7.04 16.74
C GLY A 200 -11.00 -8.22 17.69
N LYS A 201 -10.59 -9.40 17.22
CA LYS A 201 -10.56 -10.61 18.04
C LYS A 201 -9.51 -10.53 19.14
N VAL A 202 -8.32 -10.02 18.84
CA VAL A 202 -7.28 -9.78 19.87
C VAL A 202 -7.80 -8.84 20.94
N ALA A 203 -8.45 -7.74 20.56
CA ALA A 203 -9.01 -6.78 21.50
C ALA A 203 -10.11 -7.39 22.39
N GLU A 204 -11.05 -8.13 21.80
CA GLU A 204 -12.13 -8.82 22.52
C GLU A 204 -11.56 -9.83 23.53
N VAL A 205 -10.68 -10.72 23.09
CA VAL A 205 -10.10 -11.76 23.94
C VAL A 205 -9.25 -11.15 25.06
N THR A 206 -8.48 -10.10 24.77
CA THR A 206 -7.71 -9.39 25.81
C THR A 206 -8.65 -8.75 26.83
N ALA A 207 -9.73 -8.11 26.38
CA ALA A 207 -10.69 -7.46 27.27
C ALA A 207 -11.45 -8.47 28.17
N MET A 208 -11.74 -9.67 27.66
CA MET A 208 -12.45 -10.71 28.41
C MET A 208 -11.54 -11.53 29.35
N MET A 209 -10.32 -11.88 28.89
CA MET A 209 -9.48 -12.91 29.53
C MET A 209 -8.06 -12.44 29.87
N GLY A 210 -7.70 -11.21 29.51
CA GLY A 210 -6.34 -10.68 29.68
C GLY A 210 -5.30 -11.53 28.94
N LEU A 211 -4.11 -11.66 29.53
CA LEU A 211 -2.99 -12.42 28.93
C LEU A 211 -3.29 -13.91 28.73
N ARG A 212 -4.08 -14.53 29.61
CA ARG A 212 -4.44 -15.96 29.47
C ARG A 212 -5.20 -16.22 28.17
N GLY A 213 -6.03 -15.27 27.73
CA GLY A 213 -6.71 -15.36 26.45
C GLY A 213 -5.75 -15.24 25.27
N ILE A 214 -4.74 -14.38 25.38
CA ILE A 214 -3.72 -14.16 24.33
C ILE A 214 -2.89 -15.41 24.06
N GLU A 215 -2.59 -16.20 25.09
CA GLU A 215 -1.88 -17.49 24.98
C GLU A 215 -2.65 -18.54 24.16
N THR A 216 -3.96 -18.36 23.96
CA THR A 216 -4.79 -19.29 23.16
C THR A 216 -4.71 -19.05 21.66
N PHE A 217 -4.11 -17.93 21.21
CA PHE A 217 -3.99 -17.62 19.79
C PHE A 217 -3.01 -18.57 19.12
N GLN A 218 -3.51 -19.28 18.11
CA GLN A 218 -2.74 -20.21 17.30
C GLN A 218 -3.01 -19.94 15.82
N VAL A 219 -2.06 -20.35 14.98
CA VAL A 219 -2.24 -20.33 13.53
C VAL A 219 -3.46 -21.18 13.18
N THR A 220 -4.38 -20.57 12.43
CA THR A 220 -5.62 -21.23 11.97
C THR A 220 -5.75 -21.02 10.48
N VAL A 221 -6.04 -22.09 9.74
CA VAL A 221 -6.23 -21.98 8.28
C VAL A 221 -7.43 -21.08 7.96
N PHE A 222 -7.30 -20.28 6.89
CA PHE A 222 -8.20 -19.21 6.45
C PHE A 222 -8.18 -17.92 7.28
N ASN A 223 -7.35 -17.84 8.33
CA ASN A 223 -6.96 -16.60 8.97
C ASN A 223 -5.53 -16.28 8.53
N PRO A 224 -5.29 -15.24 7.71
CA PRO A 224 -3.96 -14.98 7.21
C PRO A 224 -2.99 -14.61 8.32
N ILE A 225 -1.75 -15.06 8.17
CA ILE A 225 -0.62 -14.70 9.00
C ILE A 225 0.00 -13.43 8.41
N ARG A 226 0.31 -12.44 9.25
CA ARG A 226 0.95 -11.21 8.79
C ARG A 226 2.30 -11.56 8.15
N PRO A 227 2.57 -11.15 6.90
CA PRO A 227 3.74 -11.63 6.19
C PRO A 227 5.03 -11.07 6.81
N MET A 228 6.05 -11.91 6.94
CA MET A 228 7.39 -11.47 7.33
C MET A 228 7.98 -10.54 6.26
N LEU A 229 8.62 -9.46 6.70
CA LEU A 229 9.18 -8.43 5.83
C LEU A 229 10.71 -8.45 5.86
N ALA A 230 11.32 -8.16 4.72
CA ALA A 230 12.78 -8.04 4.62
C ALA A 230 13.28 -6.62 4.88
N ASP A 231 14.39 -6.51 5.61
CA ASP A 231 15.19 -5.29 5.67
C ASP A 231 16.01 -5.10 4.38
N ARG A 232 16.52 -3.89 4.15
CA ARG A 232 17.27 -3.54 2.94
C ARG A 232 18.78 -3.60 3.20
N VAL A 233 19.52 -4.05 2.19
CA VAL A 233 20.96 -3.90 2.07
C VAL A 233 21.31 -3.30 0.71
N LYS A 234 22.42 -2.56 0.64
CA LYS A 234 22.88 -1.85 -0.57
C LYS A 234 23.99 -2.61 -1.31
N SER A 235 24.67 -3.53 -0.66
CA SER A 235 25.74 -4.35 -1.25
C SER A 235 25.83 -5.73 -0.60
N GLU A 236 26.56 -6.60 -1.27
CA GLU A 236 26.94 -7.96 -0.88
C GLU A 236 27.71 -7.94 0.44
N LYS A 237 28.67 -7.03 0.57
CA LYS A 237 29.42 -6.80 1.81
C LYS A 237 28.52 -6.39 2.98
N GLU A 238 27.55 -5.49 2.75
CA GLU A 238 26.58 -5.12 3.80
C GLU A 238 25.72 -6.31 4.21
N ALA A 239 25.34 -7.16 3.24
CA ALA A 239 24.58 -8.37 3.52
C ALA A 239 25.32 -9.32 4.46
N ILE A 240 26.59 -9.63 4.17
CA ILE A 240 27.42 -10.50 5.03
C ILE A 240 27.56 -9.93 6.43
N ILE A 241 27.80 -8.61 6.56
CA ILE A 241 27.93 -7.97 7.88
C ILE A 241 26.64 -8.10 8.70
N LYS A 242 25.46 -7.98 8.07
CA LYS A 242 24.17 -8.03 8.77
C LYS A 242 23.69 -9.44 9.10
N ILE A 243 23.88 -10.40 8.19
CA ILE A 243 23.29 -11.74 8.30
C ILE A 243 24.28 -12.80 8.77
N GLY A 244 25.58 -12.58 8.56
CA GLY A 244 26.65 -13.53 8.82
C GLY A 244 27.23 -14.17 7.56
N ASN A 245 28.12 -15.14 7.77
CA ASN A 245 28.97 -15.72 6.71
C ASN A 245 28.36 -16.94 5.99
N LYS A 246 27.13 -17.34 6.32
CA LYS A 246 26.45 -18.47 5.67
C LYS A 246 24.94 -18.30 5.75
N PHE A 247 24.30 -18.15 4.60
CA PHE A 247 22.86 -17.91 4.51
C PHE A 247 22.30 -18.40 3.18
N ALA A 248 20.98 -18.51 3.07
CA ALA A 248 20.33 -18.80 1.80
C ALA A 248 20.13 -17.53 0.99
N ALA A 249 20.40 -17.60 -0.31
CA ALA A 249 20.00 -16.61 -1.29
C ALA A 249 18.93 -17.21 -2.19
N GLU A 250 17.79 -16.52 -2.31
CA GLU A 250 16.69 -16.85 -3.19
C GLU A 250 16.50 -15.77 -4.25
N TYR A 251 16.01 -16.14 -5.43
CA TYR A 251 15.63 -15.15 -6.43
C TYR A 251 14.51 -14.25 -5.91
N LYS A 252 14.72 -12.94 -6.03
CA LYS A 252 13.70 -11.95 -5.72
C LYS A 252 12.86 -11.69 -6.96
N LEU A 253 11.76 -12.42 -7.08
CA LEU A 253 10.80 -12.30 -8.18
C LEU A 253 10.04 -10.97 -8.15
N ASP A 254 9.55 -10.53 -9.32
CA ASP A 254 8.71 -9.34 -9.52
C ASP A 254 7.25 -9.76 -9.77
N GLY A 255 6.53 -10.17 -8.73
CA GLY A 255 5.18 -10.70 -8.85
C GLY A 255 4.23 -10.22 -7.75
N GLU A 256 3.17 -11.00 -7.55
CA GLU A 256 2.25 -10.85 -6.43
C GLU A 256 2.60 -11.88 -5.36
N ARG A 257 2.99 -11.44 -4.16
CA ARG A 257 3.10 -12.33 -3.00
C ARG A 257 1.72 -12.84 -2.63
N VAL A 258 1.55 -14.15 -2.69
CA VAL A 258 0.32 -14.87 -2.35
C VAL A 258 0.57 -15.77 -1.14
N GLN A 259 -0.20 -15.56 -0.08
CA GLN A 259 -0.31 -16.50 1.02
C GLN A 259 -1.49 -17.44 0.73
N ILE A 260 -1.18 -18.71 0.54
CA ILE A 260 -2.09 -19.74 0.06
C ILE A 260 -2.53 -20.57 1.26
N HIS A 261 -3.82 -20.49 1.60
CA HIS A 261 -4.44 -21.35 2.60
C HIS A 261 -5.23 -22.43 1.90
N SER A 262 -4.96 -23.70 2.21
CA SER A 262 -5.73 -24.83 1.69
C SER A 262 -6.15 -25.74 2.83
N LYS A 263 -7.41 -26.18 2.81
CA LYS A 263 -7.93 -27.23 3.69
C LYS A 263 -8.97 -28.04 2.92
N LYS A 264 -8.67 -29.32 2.67
CA LYS A 264 -9.49 -30.17 1.78
C LYS A 264 -9.65 -29.50 0.41
N ASP A 265 -10.88 -29.34 -0.08
CA ASP A 265 -11.17 -28.74 -1.39
C ASP A 265 -11.25 -27.21 -1.38
N LYS A 266 -11.05 -26.56 -0.23
CA LYS A 266 -11.17 -25.11 -0.11
C LYS A 266 -9.80 -24.44 -0.11
N VAL A 267 -9.57 -23.60 -1.10
CA VAL A 267 -8.39 -22.74 -1.22
C VAL A 267 -8.80 -21.28 -1.06
N ILE A 268 -8.05 -20.52 -0.26
CA ILE A 268 -8.18 -19.06 -0.16
C ILE A 268 -6.79 -18.45 -0.33
N LEU A 269 -6.72 -17.40 -1.14
CA LEU A 269 -5.50 -16.69 -1.48
C LEU A 269 -5.55 -15.29 -0.88
N PHE A 270 -4.52 -14.93 -0.12
CA PHE A 270 -4.36 -13.60 0.44
C PHE A 270 -3.16 -12.88 -0.19
N SER A 271 -3.33 -11.61 -0.52
CA SER A 271 -2.24 -10.77 -1.03
C SER A 271 -1.25 -10.41 0.09
N ARG A 272 -0.19 -9.69 -0.27
CA ARG A 272 0.71 -9.05 0.70
C ARG A 272 -0.01 -8.13 1.70
N SER A 273 -1.05 -7.43 1.28
CA SER A 273 -1.89 -6.57 2.15
C SER A 273 -2.98 -7.37 2.87
N LEU A 274 -2.95 -8.70 2.78
CA LEU A 274 -3.91 -9.63 3.35
C LEU A 274 -5.32 -9.52 2.75
N GLU A 275 -5.45 -8.89 1.57
CA GLU A 275 -6.71 -8.87 0.83
C GLU A 275 -7.00 -10.25 0.24
N ASN A 276 -8.26 -10.67 0.28
CA ASN A 276 -8.66 -11.89 -0.41
C ASN A 276 -8.62 -11.69 -1.93
N ILE A 277 -7.68 -12.36 -2.58
CA ILE A 277 -7.43 -12.28 -4.03
C ILE A 277 -7.83 -13.56 -4.76
N THR A 278 -8.49 -14.50 -4.09
CA THR A 278 -8.87 -15.83 -4.62
C THR A 278 -9.55 -15.74 -5.99
N SER A 279 -10.47 -14.79 -6.15
CA SER A 279 -11.24 -14.62 -7.41
C SER A 279 -10.40 -14.22 -8.63
N TYR A 280 -9.19 -13.68 -8.43
CA TYR A 280 -8.31 -13.27 -9.53
C TYR A 280 -7.40 -14.40 -10.03
N TYR A 281 -7.34 -15.51 -9.31
CA TYR A 281 -6.42 -16.63 -9.58
C TYR A 281 -7.14 -17.99 -9.50
N PRO A 282 -8.20 -18.21 -10.31
CA PRO A 282 -8.89 -19.50 -10.33
C PRO A 282 -7.97 -20.64 -10.75
N ASP A 283 -6.97 -20.36 -11.59
CA ASP A 283 -5.94 -21.31 -12.02
C ASP A 283 -5.06 -21.82 -10.85
N ILE A 284 -4.79 -20.99 -9.83
CA ILE A 284 -4.13 -21.44 -8.59
C ILE A 284 -5.05 -22.38 -7.83
N VAL A 285 -6.32 -22.00 -7.65
CA VAL A 285 -7.31 -22.81 -6.92
C VAL A 285 -7.48 -24.19 -7.56
N ASP A 286 -7.60 -24.24 -8.89
CA ASP A 286 -7.89 -25.47 -9.65
C ASP A 286 -6.70 -26.43 -9.75
N ASN A 287 -5.46 -25.92 -9.62
CA ASN A 287 -4.25 -26.72 -9.82
C ASN A 287 -3.45 -26.98 -8.54
N LEU A 288 -3.75 -26.32 -7.42
CA LEU A 288 -2.97 -26.46 -6.18
C LEU A 288 -2.90 -27.91 -5.69
N SER A 289 -4.02 -28.64 -5.69
CA SER A 289 -4.09 -30.02 -5.21
C SER A 289 -3.23 -31.01 -6.00
N LYS A 290 -2.89 -30.68 -7.25
CA LYS A 290 -1.99 -31.49 -8.09
C LYS A 290 -0.51 -31.27 -7.74
N ALA A 291 -0.19 -30.13 -7.15
CA ALA A 291 1.17 -29.73 -6.84
C ALA A 291 1.53 -29.90 -5.36
N ILE A 292 0.56 -29.96 -4.45
CA ILE A 292 0.79 -29.92 -3.01
C ILE A 292 0.39 -31.23 -2.32
N LYS A 293 1.31 -31.82 -1.56
CA LYS A 293 1.11 -33.05 -0.77
C LYS A 293 0.78 -32.75 0.70
N ALA A 294 -0.38 -32.16 0.97
CA ALA A 294 -0.89 -31.94 2.33
C ALA A 294 -2.42 -31.71 2.29
N ASP A 295 -3.12 -32.09 3.35
CA ASP A 295 -4.58 -31.91 3.45
C ASP A 295 -4.96 -30.54 4.03
N GLU A 296 -4.10 -29.99 4.90
CA GLU A 296 -4.27 -28.69 5.54
C GLU A 296 -2.94 -27.92 5.57
N ILE A 297 -2.85 -26.78 4.88
CA ILE A 297 -1.56 -26.10 4.70
C ILE A 297 -1.68 -24.58 4.54
N ILE A 298 -0.64 -23.86 4.98
CA ILE A 298 -0.41 -22.45 4.67
C ILE A 298 0.97 -22.30 4.02
N LEU A 299 0.99 -21.84 2.77
CA LEU A 299 2.20 -21.61 1.98
C LEU A 299 2.36 -20.14 1.64
N GLU A 300 3.60 -19.72 1.40
CA GLU A 300 3.88 -18.45 0.74
C GLU A 300 4.56 -18.67 -0.60
N ALA A 301 4.08 -17.94 -1.61
CA ALA A 301 4.58 -18.00 -2.98
C ALA A 301 4.54 -16.62 -3.64
N GLU A 302 5.30 -16.47 -4.72
CA GLU A 302 5.16 -15.36 -5.66
C GLU A 302 4.47 -15.86 -6.93
N ALA A 303 3.30 -15.29 -7.25
CA ALA A 303 2.66 -15.49 -8.55
C ALA A 303 3.28 -14.51 -9.55
N VAL A 304 3.87 -15.03 -10.63
CA VAL A 304 4.61 -14.24 -11.62
C VAL A 304 4.05 -14.53 -13.01
N ALA A 305 3.75 -13.48 -13.78
CA ALA A 305 3.34 -13.64 -15.17
C ALA A 305 4.52 -14.15 -16.00
N ILE A 306 4.25 -15.02 -16.97
CA ILE A 306 5.27 -15.61 -17.84
C ILE A 306 4.93 -15.43 -19.31
N ASN A 307 5.95 -15.44 -20.14
CA ASN A 307 5.81 -15.63 -21.58
C ASN A 307 5.56 -17.12 -21.88
N GLU A 308 4.48 -17.48 -22.57
CA GLU A 308 4.17 -18.90 -22.88
C GLU A 308 5.22 -19.57 -23.76
N ASP A 309 5.84 -18.81 -24.66
CA ASP A 309 6.78 -19.36 -25.65
C ASP A 309 8.18 -19.55 -25.04
N SER A 310 8.65 -18.58 -24.24
CA SER A 310 10.00 -18.61 -23.68
C SER A 310 10.08 -19.09 -22.23
N GLY A 311 8.97 -19.04 -21.49
CA GLY A 311 8.94 -19.31 -20.05
C GLY A 311 9.53 -18.19 -19.19
N ASP A 312 9.99 -17.09 -19.80
CA ASP A 312 10.61 -15.97 -19.08
C ASP A 312 9.60 -15.25 -18.20
N PHE A 313 10.07 -14.75 -17.05
CA PHE A 313 9.26 -13.90 -16.18
C PHE A 313 8.97 -12.55 -16.84
N LEU A 314 7.71 -12.13 -16.74
CA LEU A 314 7.23 -10.84 -17.18
C LEU A 314 7.13 -9.86 -16.00
N PRO A 315 7.25 -8.54 -16.25
CA PRO A 315 7.13 -7.53 -15.19
C PRO A 315 5.79 -7.57 -14.46
N PHE A 316 5.77 -7.15 -13.19
CA PHE A 316 4.54 -7.10 -12.38
C PHE A 316 3.39 -6.31 -13.02
N GLN A 317 3.68 -5.33 -13.87
CA GLN A 317 2.67 -4.57 -14.60
C GLN A 317 1.80 -5.44 -15.52
N GLU A 318 2.37 -6.50 -16.12
CA GLU A 318 1.62 -7.44 -16.95
C GLU A 318 0.68 -8.28 -16.07
N LEU A 319 1.15 -8.71 -14.89
CA LEU A 319 0.33 -9.43 -13.92
C LEU A 319 -0.89 -8.61 -13.45
N MET A 320 -0.73 -7.29 -13.30
CA MET A 320 -1.82 -6.40 -12.88
C MET A 320 -3.00 -6.38 -13.86
N HIS A 321 -2.81 -6.79 -15.12
CA HIS A 321 -3.91 -6.95 -16.06
C HIS A 321 -4.87 -8.10 -15.70
N ARG A 322 -4.47 -9.02 -14.81
CA ARG A 322 -5.34 -10.07 -14.25
C ARG A 322 -6.34 -9.57 -13.21
N ARG A 323 -6.06 -8.47 -12.50
CA ARG A 323 -6.94 -7.92 -11.43
C ARG A 323 -8.21 -7.25 -12.01
N ARG A 324 -9.11 -8.06 -12.58
CA ARG A 324 -10.37 -7.61 -13.21
C ARG A 324 -11.54 -8.51 -12.79
N LYS A 325 -12.68 -7.91 -12.42
CA LYS A 325 -13.90 -8.64 -12.02
C LYS A 325 -14.67 -9.27 -13.19
N HIS A 326 -14.41 -8.84 -14.42
CA HIS A 326 -15.09 -9.34 -15.62
C HIS A 326 -14.07 -9.92 -16.60
N LYS A 327 -14.47 -10.99 -17.33
CA LYS A 327 -13.64 -11.69 -18.33
C LYS A 327 -12.34 -12.28 -17.74
N ILE A 328 -12.43 -12.85 -16.53
CA ILE A 328 -11.28 -13.43 -15.83
C ILE A 328 -10.64 -14.58 -16.63
N GLU A 329 -11.42 -15.46 -17.24
CA GLU A 329 -10.92 -16.56 -18.08
C GLU A 329 -10.03 -16.06 -19.22
N LYS A 330 -10.44 -14.97 -19.87
CA LYS A 330 -9.63 -14.33 -20.92
C LYS A 330 -8.35 -13.74 -20.35
N ALA A 331 -8.40 -13.12 -19.17
CA ALA A 331 -7.21 -12.57 -18.53
C ALA A 331 -6.24 -13.68 -18.08
N VAL A 332 -6.76 -14.81 -17.58
CA VAL A 332 -5.97 -15.98 -17.20
C VAL A 332 -5.21 -16.54 -18.39
N SER A 333 -5.88 -16.68 -19.55
CA SER A 333 -5.26 -17.14 -20.79
C SER A 333 -4.30 -16.13 -21.43
N GLN A 334 -4.54 -14.82 -21.29
CA GLN A 334 -3.65 -13.81 -21.88
C GLN A 334 -2.40 -13.54 -21.04
N TYR A 335 -2.49 -13.80 -19.74
CA TYR A 335 -1.42 -13.56 -18.77
C TYR A 335 -1.24 -14.83 -17.95
N PRO A 336 -0.65 -15.89 -18.51
CA PRO A 336 -0.36 -17.10 -17.77
C PRO A 336 0.67 -16.81 -16.69
N ILE A 337 0.64 -17.60 -15.63
CA ILE A 337 1.50 -17.40 -14.46
C ILE A 337 2.21 -18.69 -14.07
N THR A 338 3.30 -18.52 -13.33
CA THR A 338 3.89 -19.55 -12.47
C THR A 338 3.68 -19.16 -11.00
N VAL A 339 3.52 -20.15 -10.13
CA VAL A 339 3.43 -20.01 -8.68
C VAL A 339 4.73 -20.51 -8.07
N ASN A 340 5.52 -19.57 -7.56
CA ASN A 340 6.88 -19.83 -7.11
C ASN A 340 6.94 -19.82 -5.58
N PHE A 341 6.94 -20.99 -4.95
CA PHE A 341 6.87 -21.17 -3.50
C PHE A 341 8.20 -20.89 -2.81
N PHE A 342 8.18 -20.19 -1.67
CA PHE A 342 9.38 -19.80 -0.93
C PHE A 342 9.31 -20.00 0.59
N ASP A 343 8.15 -20.29 1.18
CA ASP A 343 8.06 -20.67 2.60
C ASP A 343 6.80 -21.50 2.88
N VAL A 344 6.82 -22.23 4.01
CA VAL A 344 5.71 -23.02 4.54
C VAL A 344 5.48 -22.65 6.00
N LEU A 345 4.26 -22.23 6.33
CA LEU A 345 3.92 -21.63 7.63
C LEU A 345 3.12 -22.58 8.53
N PHE A 346 2.42 -23.54 7.94
CA PHE A 346 1.58 -24.49 8.66
C PHE A 346 1.34 -25.74 7.82
N VAL A 347 1.40 -26.93 8.42
CA VAL A 347 1.12 -28.21 7.75
C VAL A 347 0.38 -29.15 8.71
N ASP A 348 -0.75 -29.69 8.28
CA ASP A 348 -1.52 -30.78 8.92
C ASP A 348 -1.65 -30.64 10.44
N GLY A 349 -2.12 -29.47 10.89
CA GLY A 349 -2.37 -29.19 12.31
C GLY A 349 -1.19 -28.59 13.07
N LYS A 350 -0.02 -28.42 12.44
CA LYS A 350 1.21 -27.93 13.10
C LYS A 350 1.68 -26.62 12.49
N SER A 351 1.92 -25.64 13.37
CA SER A 351 2.62 -24.40 13.01
C SER A 351 4.08 -24.71 12.66
N CYS A 352 4.57 -24.11 11.57
CA CYS A 352 5.97 -24.17 11.17
C CYS A 352 6.74 -22.90 11.56
N LEU A 353 6.09 -21.90 12.17
CA LEU A 353 6.70 -20.58 12.38
C LEU A 353 7.95 -20.61 13.27
N ASP A 354 7.98 -21.50 14.27
CA ASP A 354 9.10 -21.63 15.21
C ASP A 354 10.24 -22.51 14.66
N LEU A 355 10.04 -23.19 13.53
CA LEU A 355 11.09 -23.97 12.87
C LEU A 355 12.12 -23.06 12.22
N GLU A 356 13.36 -23.51 12.16
CA GLU A 356 14.42 -22.81 11.43
C GLU A 356 14.08 -22.74 9.94
N TYR A 357 14.53 -21.69 9.24
CA TYR A 357 14.28 -21.55 7.81
C TYR A 357 14.78 -22.76 7.01
N SER A 358 15.92 -23.35 7.39
CA SER A 358 16.45 -24.56 6.75
C SER A 358 15.49 -25.75 6.82
N GLU A 359 14.82 -25.92 7.97
CA GLU A 359 13.82 -26.96 8.20
C GLU A 359 12.54 -26.69 7.40
N ARG A 360 12.04 -25.44 7.42
CA ARG A 360 10.87 -25.03 6.64
C ARG A 360 11.12 -25.21 5.14
N ARG A 361 12.29 -24.83 4.64
CA ARG A 361 12.67 -24.99 3.23
C ARG A 361 12.69 -26.47 2.81
N LYS A 362 13.28 -27.34 3.63
CA LYS A 362 13.28 -28.80 3.36
C LYS A 362 11.87 -29.40 3.39
N LEU A 363 11.02 -28.93 4.30
CA LEU A 363 9.62 -29.33 4.35
C LEU A 363 8.86 -28.87 3.09
N LEU A 364 9.09 -27.63 2.65
CA LEU A 364 8.52 -27.08 1.43
C LEU A 364 8.92 -27.91 0.19
N GLU A 365 10.20 -28.27 0.08
CA GLU A 365 10.73 -29.14 -0.99
C GLU A 365 10.10 -30.54 -1.01
N THR A 366 9.69 -31.05 0.14
CA THR A 366 9.03 -32.37 0.25
C THR A 366 7.57 -32.30 -0.19
N ILE A 367 6.89 -31.19 0.14
CA ILE A 367 5.46 -31.00 -0.07
C ILE A 367 5.14 -30.56 -1.50
N VAL A 368 5.95 -29.66 -2.08
CA VAL A 368 5.73 -29.10 -3.41
C VAL A 368 6.27 -30.06 -4.46
N SER A 369 5.40 -30.50 -5.36
CA SER A 369 5.74 -31.29 -6.54
C SER A 369 5.82 -30.36 -7.75
N GLU A 370 7.04 -30.00 -8.14
CA GLU A 370 7.27 -29.03 -9.21
C GLU A 370 6.74 -29.53 -10.57
N ASN A 371 6.11 -28.62 -11.31
CA ASN A 371 5.64 -28.82 -12.68
C ASN A 371 5.74 -27.48 -13.45
N GLU A 372 5.13 -27.32 -14.62
CA GLU A 372 5.21 -26.06 -15.38
C GLU A 372 4.54 -24.88 -14.65
N PHE A 373 3.54 -25.15 -13.82
CA PHE A 373 2.76 -24.14 -13.10
C PHE A 373 3.30 -23.86 -11.69
N ALA A 374 3.67 -24.91 -10.94
CA ALA A 374 4.14 -24.82 -9.57
C ALA A 374 5.65 -25.06 -9.50
N LYS A 375 6.40 -24.10 -8.94
CA LYS A 375 7.86 -24.13 -8.83
C LYS A 375 8.31 -23.76 -7.43
N LEU A 376 9.48 -24.19 -7.03
CA LEU A 376 10.18 -23.61 -5.89
C LEU A 376 10.97 -22.40 -6.37
N VAL A 377 11.03 -21.33 -5.56
CA VAL A 377 11.94 -20.23 -5.85
C VAL A 377 13.38 -20.77 -5.88
N PRO A 378 14.16 -20.48 -6.94
CA PRO A 378 15.57 -20.87 -7.03
C PRO A 378 16.33 -20.37 -5.82
N MET A 379 17.13 -21.25 -5.21
CA MET A 379 17.81 -21.01 -3.95
C MET A 379 19.20 -21.62 -3.95
N THR A 380 20.17 -20.92 -3.39
CA THR A 380 21.50 -21.46 -3.09
C THR A 380 21.96 -21.04 -1.71
N ILE A 381 22.92 -21.77 -1.14
CA ILE A 381 23.61 -21.37 0.09
C ILE A 381 24.86 -20.61 -0.31
N VAL A 382 24.98 -19.37 0.15
CA VAL A 382 26.14 -18.49 -0.12
C VAL A 382 26.99 -18.31 1.13
N GLN A 383 28.31 -18.17 0.93
CA GLN A 383 29.29 -18.04 2.01
C GLN A 383 30.24 -16.85 1.87
N ASN A 384 30.29 -16.22 0.68
CA ASN A 384 31.19 -15.12 0.38
C ASN A 384 30.56 -14.15 -0.64
N GLU A 385 31.20 -12.99 -0.84
CA GLU A 385 30.69 -11.92 -1.71
C GLU A 385 30.55 -12.35 -3.17
N ASN A 386 31.50 -13.14 -3.69
CA ASN A 386 31.49 -13.59 -5.08
C ASN A 386 30.30 -14.51 -5.37
N GLU A 387 29.99 -15.46 -4.48
CA GLU A 387 28.81 -16.32 -4.64
C GLU A 387 27.49 -15.54 -4.62
N ILE A 388 27.42 -14.43 -3.87
CA ILE A 388 26.25 -13.54 -3.87
C ILE A 388 26.16 -12.81 -5.20
N GLU A 389 27.28 -12.30 -5.71
CA GLU A 389 27.36 -11.59 -6.99
C GLU A 389 26.97 -12.50 -8.16
N ASP A 390 27.57 -13.68 -8.27
CA ASP A 390 27.25 -14.67 -9.32
C ASP A 390 25.76 -15.03 -9.30
N PHE A 391 25.19 -15.26 -8.11
CA PHE A 391 23.78 -15.61 -7.98
C PHE A 391 22.85 -14.42 -8.23
N LEU A 392 23.27 -13.20 -7.88
CA LEU A 392 22.55 -11.97 -8.19
C LEU A 392 22.49 -11.77 -9.71
N GLU A 393 23.61 -11.90 -10.42
CA GLU A 393 23.66 -11.78 -11.87
C GLU A 393 22.75 -12.80 -12.56
N ASN A 394 22.78 -14.06 -12.12
CA ASN A 394 21.88 -15.10 -12.63
C ASN A 394 20.39 -14.77 -12.39
N SER A 395 20.05 -14.24 -11.21
CA SER A 395 18.70 -13.79 -10.88
C SER A 395 18.24 -12.67 -11.84
N ILE A 396 19.09 -11.68 -12.07
CA ILE A 396 18.82 -10.55 -12.97
C ILE A 396 18.69 -11.01 -14.43
N ASN A 397 19.58 -11.89 -14.89
CA ASN A 397 19.52 -12.46 -16.24
C ASN A 397 18.24 -13.28 -16.48
N SER A 398 17.67 -13.82 -15.40
CA SER A 398 16.38 -14.51 -15.41
C SER A 398 15.17 -13.56 -15.29
N GLY A 399 15.38 -12.24 -15.34
CA GLY A 399 14.31 -11.23 -15.29
C GLY A 399 13.81 -10.86 -13.89
N CYS A 400 14.53 -11.24 -12.83
CA CYS A 400 14.13 -10.96 -11.44
C CYS A 400 14.61 -9.58 -10.95
N GLU A 401 14.13 -9.10 -9.79
CA GLU A 401 14.54 -7.80 -9.22
C GLU A 401 15.91 -7.83 -8.49
N GLY A 402 16.36 -9.02 -8.08
CA GLY A 402 17.56 -9.21 -7.27
C GLY A 402 17.49 -10.47 -6.41
N LEU A 403 17.94 -10.39 -5.15
CA LEU A 403 17.96 -11.51 -4.21
C LEU A 403 17.21 -11.22 -2.90
N MET A 404 16.57 -12.26 -2.38
CA MET A 404 16.10 -12.38 -1.00
C MET A 404 17.10 -13.22 -0.22
N LEU A 405 17.71 -12.66 0.82
CA LEU A 405 18.73 -13.32 1.62
C LEU A 405 18.11 -13.73 2.95
N LYS A 406 18.24 -14.99 3.35
CA LYS A 406 17.55 -15.57 4.51
C LYS A 406 18.53 -16.30 5.44
N MET A 407 18.49 -15.94 6.71
CA MET A 407 19.24 -16.60 7.77
C MET A 407 18.73 -18.04 7.96
N LEU A 408 19.63 -19.01 8.04
CA LEU A 408 19.27 -20.44 7.97
C LEU A 408 18.60 -20.96 9.24
N ASP A 409 19.09 -20.51 10.38
CA ASP A 409 18.71 -20.88 11.75
C ASP A 409 17.68 -19.90 12.35
N ALA A 410 17.02 -19.11 11.50
CA ALA A 410 16.03 -18.13 11.94
C ALA A 410 14.58 -18.66 11.85
N PRO A 411 13.75 -18.42 12.88
CA PRO A 411 12.32 -18.68 12.80
C PRO A 411 11.62 -17.69 11.86
N TYR A 412 10.38 -18.01 11.49
CA TYR A 412 9.52 -17.07 10.78
C TYR A 412 8.95 -16.03 11.74
N GLN A 413 9.28 -14.76 11.55
CA GLN A 413 8.75 -13.68 12.36
C GLN A 413 7.57 -12.99 11.66
N ALA A 414 6.37 -13.51 11.90
CA ALA A 414 5.13 -12.95 11.37
C ALA A 414 5.00 -11.45 11.70
N GLY A 415 4.64 -10.64 10.71
CA GLY A 415 4.46 -9.18 10.81
C GLY A 415 5.71 -8.36 11.11
N ALA A 416 6.87 -8.99 11.36
CA ALA A 416 8.10 -8.30 11.70
C ALA A 416 8.90 -7.89 10.47
N ARG A 417 9.70 -6.82 10.62
CA ARG A 417 10.80 -6.49 9.71
C ARG A 417 12.09 -6.59 10.51
N GLY A 418 12.95 -7.52 10.13
CA GLY A 418 14.20 -7.80 10.86
C GLY A 418 15.32 -8.26 9.92
N SER A 419 16.49 -8.51 10.49
CA SER A 419 17.70 -8.94 9.77
C SER A 419 17.64 -10.39 9.28
N TYR A 420 16.67 -11.18 9.74
CA TYR A 420 16.50 -12.56 9.30
C TYR A 420 16.28 -12.67 7.80
N TRP A 421 15.54 -11.72 7.21
CA TRP A 421 15.39 -11.57 5.76
C TRP A 421 15.95 -10.22 5.31
N LEU A 422 16.84 -10.24 4.34
CA LEU A 422 17.36 -9.05 3.67
C LEU A 422 16.96 -9.08 2.19
N LYS A 423 16.84 -7.91 1.57
CA LYS A 423 16.68 -7.78 0.12
C LYS A 423 17.84 -6.99 -0.46
N LEU A 424 18.50 -7.60 -1.44
CA LEU A 424 19.55 -7.00 -2.24
C LEU A 424 18.99 -6.82 -3.66
N LYS A 425 18.82 -5.57 -4.09
CA LYS A 425 18.27 -5.25 -5.41
C LYS A 425 19.30 -4.58 -6.30
N ARG A 426 19.16 -4.81 -7.60
CA ARG A 426 19.96 -4.16 -8.65
C ARG A 426 19.85 -2.63 -8.63
N GLU A 427 18.65 -2.09 -8.36
CA GLU A 427 18.36 -0.64 -8.28
C GLU A 427 19.16 0.12 -7.19
N TYR A 428 19.93 -0.59 -6.36
CA TYR A 428 20.83 0.01 -5.35
C TYR A 428 22.23 0.24 -5.89
N ARG A 429 22.56 -0.39 -7.01
CA ARG A 429 23.61 0.05 -7.91
C ARG A 429 23.02 1.23 -8.69
N ASN A 430 23.66 2.41 -8.65
CA ASN A 430 23.24 3.56 -9.47
C ASN A 430 23.46 3.20 -10.95
N GLU A 431 22.50 2.54 -11.59
CA GLU A 431 22.71 1.95 -12.92
C GLU A 431 22.55 2.92 -14.08
N LEU A 432 21.81 4.02 -13.89
CA LEU A 432 21.88 5.14 -14.82
C LEU A 432 23.31 5.71 -14.86
N GLY A 433 24.11 5.48 -13.81
CA GLY A 433 25.45 6.03 -13.63
C GLY A 433 25.48 7.55 -13.40
N ASP A 434 24.43 8.25 -13.85
CA ASP A 434 24.37 9.69 -13.99
C ASP A 434 23.07 10.30 -13.45
N SER A 435 23.14 11.57 -13.07
CA SER A 435 21.97 12.37 -12.66
C SER A 435 21.49 13.26 -13.81
N LEU A 436 20.19 13.54 -13.87
CA LEU A 436 19.60 14.43 -14.84
C LEU A 436 19.20 15.75 -14.18
N ASP A 437 19.57 16.87 -14.79
CA ASP A 437 19.09 18.19 -14.37
C ASP A 437 17.80 18.49 -15.14
N LEU A 438 16.68 18.64 -14.44
CA LEU A 438 15.36 18.77 -15.07
C LEU A 438 14.65 20.06 -14.64
N VAL A 439 13.87 20.63 -15.55
CA VAL A 439 13.13 21.87 -15.33
C VAL A 439 11.78 21.59 -14.68
N VAL A 440 11.43 22.34 -13.64
CA VAL A 440 10.12 22.31 -13.01
C VAL A 440 9.11 23.07 -13.86
N ILE A 441 8.11 22.37 -14.40
CA ILE A 441 7.11 22.95 -15.33
C ILE A 441 5.69 22.99 -14.74
N GLY A 442 5.41 22.26 -13.66
CA GLY A 442 4.12 22.27 -12.98
C GLY A 442 4.12 21.53 -11.65
N ALA A 443 3.03 21.61 -10.89
CA ALA A 443 2.88 20.93 -9.60
C ALA A 443 1.47 20.40 -9.34
N PHE A 444 1.38 19.49 -8.37
CA PHE A 444 0.14 18.91 -7.84
C PHE A 444 0.06 19.17 -6.34
N PHE A 445 -1.10 19.59 -5.85
CA PHE A 445 -1.29 19.88 -4.42
C PHE A 445 -1.19 18.61 -3.57
N GLY A 446 -0.50 18.74 -2.44
CA GLY A 446 -0.37 17.66 -1.47
C GLY A 446 -1.69 17.37 -0.78
N ARG A 447 -1.88 16.10 -0.40
CA ARG A 447 -3.01 15.64 0.42
C ARG A 447 -2.52 15.22 1.80
N GLY A 448 -3.37 15.34 2.82
CA GLY A 448 -3.04 14.87 4.18
C GLY A 448 -1.97 15.75 4.85
N ARG A 449 -0.82 15.17 5.24
CA ARG A 449 0.28 15.90 5.91
C ARG A 449 0.90 17.02 5.06
N ARG A 450 0.75 16.95 3.73
CA ARG A 450 1.27 17.95 2.78
C ARG A 450 0.20 18.94 2.29
N THR A 451 -0.94 19.02 2.99
CA THR A 451 -2.03 19.94 2.62
C THR A 451 -1.54 21.38 2.70
N GLY A 452 -1.86 22.19 1.69
CA GLY A 452 -1.39 23.58 1.58
C GLY A 452 -0.01 23.74 0.93
N ARG A 453 0.64 22.65 0.47
CA ARG A 453 1.92 22.66 -0.25
C ARG A 453 1.83 21.86 -1.56
N TYR A 454 2.88 21.92 -2.39
CA TYR A 454 3.02 21.05 -3.56
C TYR A 454 3.57 19.68 -3.15
N GLY A 455 2.79 18.62 -3.38
CA GLY A 455 3.16 17.25 -2.99
C GLY A 455 3.95 16.50 -4.06
N THR A 456 3.91 16.97 -5.31
CA THR A 456 4.58 16.36 -6.46
C THR A 456 4.84 17.41 -7.52
N LEU A 457 6.03 17.39 -8.12
CA LEU A 457 6.43 18.28 -9.22
C LEU A 457 6.41 17.53 -10.55
N LEU A 458 6.01 18.22 -11.62
CA LEU A 458 6.12 17.77 -13.01
C LEU A 458 7.38 18.35 -13.61
N LEU A 459 8.24 17.49 -14.15
CA LEU A 459 9.56 17.85 -14.65
C LEU A 459 9.68 17.59 -16.15
N ALA A 460 10.52 18.38 -16.80
CA ALA A 460 10.82 18.30 -18.22
C ALA A 460 12.33 18.31 -18.48
N ALA A 461 12.73 17.64 -19.56
CA ALA A 461 14.00 17.85 -20.23
C ALA A 461 13.86 19.01 -21.23
N TYR A 462 14.96 19.52 -21.75
CA TYR A 462 14.96 20.50 -22.83
C TYR A 462 15.05 19.82 -24.21
N ASP A 463 14.30 20.31 -25.19
CA ASP A 463 14.34 19.88 -26.58
C ASP A 463 14.79 21.08 -27.41
N ASP A 464 16.04 21.04 -27.86
CA ASP A 464 16.71 22.15 -28.55
C ASP A 464 16.23 22.30 -30.00
N GLU A 465 15.82 21.21 -30.65
CA GLU A 465 15.25 21.23 -32.01
C GLU A 465 13.93 22.03 -32.07
N THR A 466 13.08 21.86 -31.05
CA THR A 466 11.76 22.49 -31.01
C THR A 466 11.68 23.71 -30.08
N ASP A 467 12.75 23.99 -29.34
CA ASP A 467 12.79 25.01 -28.28
C ASP A 467 11.67 24.83 -27.24
N THR A 468 11.45 23.57 -26.83
CA THR A 468 10.38 23.20 -25.89
C THR A 468 10.89 22.40 -24.69
N PHE A 469 10.04 22.32 -23.66
CA PHE A 469 10.22 21.54 -22.44
C PHE A 469 9.22 20.39 -22.42
N PRO A 470 9.50 19.27 -23.11
CA PRO A 470 8.65 18.10 -23.07
C PRO A 470 8.73 17.40 -21.71
N SER A 471 7.57 17.07 -21.14
CA SER A 471 7.50 16.41 -19.84
C SER A 471 8.19 15.04 -19.85
N LEU A 472 8.98 14.77 -18.81
CA LEU A 472 9.77 13.54 -18.64
C LEU A 472 9.30 12.69 -17.45
N CYS A 473 8.98 13.32 -16.31
CA CYS A 473 8.55 12.57 -15.13
C CYS A 473 7.75 13.42 -14.12
N LYS A 474 7.11 12.72 -13.17
CA LYS A 474 6.66 13.32 -11.91
C LYS A 474 7.59 12.90 -10.79
N VAL A 475 7.93 13.82 -9.89
CA VAL A 475 8.72 13.50 -8.69
C VAL A 475 7.97 13.91 -7.42
N GLY A 476 7.79 12.96 -6.50
CA GLY A 476 7.16 13.18 -5.19
C GLY A 476 7.98 12.65 -4.01
N THR A 477 9.18 12.14 -4.32
CA THR A 477 10.09 11.43 -3.41
C THR A 477 11.50 12.01 -3.47
N GLY A 478 12.24 11.93 -2.36
CA GLY A 478 13.57 12.55 -2.22
C GLY A 478 13.55 13.90 -1.51
N PHE A 479 12.36 14.45 -1.22
CA PHE A 479 12.20 15.69 -0.49
C PHE A 479 12.15 15.47 1.03
N THR A 480 12.91 16.26 1.77
CA THR A 480 12.69 16.56 3.18
C THR A 480 11.50 17.52 3.35
N ASP A 481 11.02 17.71 4.58
CA ASP A 481 9.94 18.68 4.81
C ASP A 481 10.43 20.12 4.58
N GLU A 482 11.71 20.40 4.88
CA GLU A 482 12.38 21.65 4.56
C GLU A 482 12.48 21.90 3.05
N ASP A 483 12.84 20.89 2.24
CA ASP A 483 12.88 21.01 0.78
C ASP A 483 11.51 21.39 0.21
N LEU A 484 10.45 20.78 0.72
CA LEU A 484 9.08 21.06 0.27
C LEU A 484 8.66 22.49 0.60
N ASP A 485 9.04 22.99 1.78
CA ASP A 485 8.80 24.37 2.17
C ASP A 485 9.57 25.35 1.28
N GLN A 486 10.85 25.11 1.06
CA GLN A 486 11.69 25.95 0.21
C GLN A 486 11.18 25.99 -1.23
N LEU A 487 10.86 24.84 -1.82
CA LEU A 487 10.33 24.77 -3.18
C LEU A 487 8.95 25.42 -3.29
N TYR A 488 8.10 25.28 -2.26
CA TYR A 488 6.81 25.96 -2.25
C TYR A 488 7.00 27.49 -2.23
N GLN A 489 7.90 28.02 -1.40
CA GLN A 489 8.19 29.46 -1.35
C GLN A 489 8.77 29.99 -2.66
N LEU A 490 9.64 29.22 -3.33
CA LEU A 490 10.22 29.62 -4.62
C LEU A 490 9.21 29.63 -5.76
N LEU A 491 8.17 28.80 -5.69
CA LEU A 491 7.24 28.56 -6.78
C LEU A 491 5.85 29.17 -6.58
N SER A 492 5.41 29.46 -5.34
CA SER A 492 4.04 29.92 -5.04
C SER A 492 3.68 31.20 -5.79
N ASP A 493 4.64 32.13 -5.88
CA ASP A 493 4.44 33.44 -6.51
C ASP A 493 4.68 33.40 -8.02
N LYS A 494 5.09 32.24 -8.54
CA LYS A 494 5.39 32.00 -9.96
C LYS A 494 4.33 31.17 -10.67
N VAL A 495 3.18 30.95 -10.02
CA VAL A 495 2.06 30.21 -10.61
C VAL A 495 1.48 31.01 -11.78
N THR A 496 1.36 30.35 -12.93
CA THR A 496 0.77 30.94 -14.12
C THR A 496 -0.68 30.51 -14.31
N LEU A 497 -1.51 31.41 -14.84
CA LEU A 497 -2.92 31.12 -15.13
C LEU A 497 -3.09 30.18 -16.34
N LYS A 498 -2.09 30.11 -17.21
CA LYS A 498 -2.10 29.30 -18.43
C LYS A 498 -0.74 28.63 -18.60
N LYS A 499 -0.77 27.39 -19.11
CA LYS A 499 0.43 26.64 -19.49
C LYS A 499 1.27 27.43 -20.51
N ASN A 500 2.56 27.59 -20.24
CA ASN A 500 3.49 28.23 -21.17
C ASN A 500 3.51 27.44 -22.51
N PRO A 501 3.49 28.12 -23.67
CA PRO A 501 3.53 27.46 -24.99
C PRO A 501 4.74 26.54 -25.24
N ARG A 502 5.89 26.82 -24.62
CA ARG A 502 7.09 25.98 -24.66
C ARG A 502 6.94 24.69 -23.84
N ILE A 503 5.91 24.54 -23.00
CA ILE A 503 5.70 23.31 -22.23
C ILE A 503 4.91 22.30 -23.05
N ASN A 504 5.54 21.16 -23.37
CA ASN A 504 4.90 20.06 -24.07
C ASN A 504 4.56 18.91 -23.10
N SER A 505 3.32 18.90 -22.62
CA SER A 505 2.81 17.87 -21.70
C SER A 505 1.37 17.51 -22.05
N GLN A 506 1.10 16.20 -22.07
CA GLN A 506 -0.27 15.65 -22.10
C GLN A 506 -0.89 15.60 -20.70
N MET A 507 -0.08 15.67 -19.66
CA MET A 507 -0.55 15.69 -18.29
C MET A 507 -0.95 17.10 -17.88
N GLU A 508 -2.15 17.24 -17.31
CA GLU A 508 -2.63 18.50 -16.74
C GLU A 508 -2.24 18.57 -15.25
N ALA A 509 -1.47 19.59 -14.90
CA ALA A 509 -1.06 19.89 -13.53
C ALA A 509 -2.14 20.71 -12.80
N ASP A 510 -2.15 20.68 -11.46
CA ASP A 510 -3.07 21.53 -10.67
C ASP A 510 -2.68 23.00 -10.80
N VAL A 511 -1.36 23.26 -10.92
CA VAL A 511 -0.78 24.58 -11.19
C VAL A 511 0.35 24.45 -12.21
N TRP A 512 0.51 25.50 -13.02
CA TRP A 512 1.57 25.63 -14.02
C TRP A 512 2.60 26.67 -13.57
N PHE A 513 3.85 26.50 -14.01
CA PHE A 513 4.93 27.45 -13.77
C PHE A 513 5.56 27.87 -15.10
N GLU A 514 6.22 29.03 -15.09
CA GLU A 514 7.20 29.35 -16.12
C GLU A 514 8.42 28.40 -15.99
N PRO A 515 8.95 27.84 -17.09
CA PRO A 515 10.17 27.02 -17.05
C PRO A 515 11.35 27.90 -16.60
N GLU A 516 11.69 27.86 -15.32
CA GLU A 516 12.77 28.67 -14.72
C GLU A 516 13.64 27.88 -13.76
N LEU A 517 13.03 27.00 -12.95
CA LEU A 517 13.72 26.31 -11.87
C LEU A 517 14.24 24.94 -12.34
N VAL A 518 15.55 24.72 -12.21
CA VAL A 518 16.20 23.44 -12.53
C VAL A 518 16.55 22.69 -11.25
N ILE A 519 16.28 21.39 -11.21
CA ILE A 519 16.59 20.51 -10.08
C ILE A 519 17.28 19.23 -10.54
N GLU A 520 18.18 18.70 -9.70
CA GLU A 520 18.90 17.45 -10.00
C GLU A 520 18.07 16.23 -9.56
N ILE A 521 17.92 15.28 -10.48
CA ILE A 521 17.11 14.07 -10.34
C ILE A 521 17.96 12.84 -10.63
N VAL A 522 17.83 11.83 -9.77
CA VAL A 522 18.33 10.48 -10.05
C VAL A 522 17.17 9.52 -10.29
N ALA A 523 17.40 8.49 -11.09
CA ALA A 523 16.41 7.47 -11.42
C ALA A 523 17.09 6.10 -11.54
N SER A 524 16.30 5.03 -11.52
CA SER A 524 16.84 3.67 -11.71
C SER A 524 17.14 3.38 -13.18
N GLU A 525 16.22 3.75 -14.06
CA GLU A 525 16.32 3.52 -15.51
C GLU A 525 15.41 4.49 -16.28
N ILE A 526 15.52 4.47 -17.61
CA ILE A 526 14.65 5.22 -18.52
C ILE A 526 13.74 4.20 -19.23
N THR A 527 12.44 4.47 -19.25
CA THR A 527 11.42 3.56 -19.79
C THR A 527 10.62 4.22 -20.91
N LEU A 528 10.00 3.41 -21.77
CA LEU A 528 9.03 3.92 -22.74
C LEU A 528 7.77 4.38 -22.03
N SER A 529 7.25 5.54 -22.40
CA SER A 529 6.08 6.15 -21.79
C SER A 529 5.03 6.53 -22.83
N PRO A 530 3.75 6.17 -22.64
CA PRO A 530 2.68 6.64 -23.50
C PRO A 530 2.23 8.08 -23.18
N ILE A 531 2.61 8.61 -22.00
CA ILE A 531 2.11 9.88 -21.47
C ILE A 531 3.13 11.02 -21.53
N HIS A 532 4.40 10.73 -21.24
CA HIS A 532 5.48 11.70 -21.27
C HIS A 532 5.95 11.97 -22.70
N LYS A 533 6.42 13.19 -22.95
CA LYS A 533 6.65 13.72 -24.30
C LYS A 533 8.11 13.82 -24.67
N THR A 534 9.03 13.71 -23.72
CA THR A 534 10.46 13.69 -24.01
C THR A 534 10.75 12.55 -24.97
N ALA A 535 11.48 12.84 -26.06
CA ALA A 535 11.82 11.88 -27.10
C ALA A 535 10.61 11.15 -27.72
N MET A 536 9.47 11.83 -27.84
CA MET A 536 8.26 11.27 -28.44
C MET A 536 8.52 10.76 -29.87
N ASN A 537 8.10 9.52 -30.15
CA ASN A 537 8.32 8.82 -31.42
C ASN A 537 9.78 8.51 -31.78
N ALA A 538 10.76 8.91 -30.98
CA ALA A 538 12.18 8.70 -31.30
C ALA A 538 12.62 7.24 -31.18
N ILE A 539 12.04 6.48 -30.24
CA ILE A 539 12.36 5.06 -30.02
C ILE A 539 11.27 4.14 -30.56
N ARG A 540 10.00 4.44 -30.24
CA ARG A 540 8.83 3.68 -30.69
C ARG A 540 7.69 4.66 -30.98
N LYS A 541 6.95 4.39 -32.05
CA LYS A 541 5.81 5.21 -32.47
C LYS A 541 4.76 5.30 -31.36
N ASN A 542 4.23 6.50 -31.14
CA ASN A 542 3.27 6.87 -30.11
C ASN A 542 3.76 6.72 -28.66
N THR A 543 5.07 6.71 -28.43
CA THR A 543 5.66 6.67 -27.08
C THR A 543 6.81 7.65 -26.96
N GLY A 544 6.90 8.36 -25.83
CA GLY A 544 8.09 9.07 -25.39
C GLY A 544 8.87 8.27 -24.34
N LEU A 545 9.69 8.96 -23.56
CA LEU A 545 10.49 8.39 -22.48
C LEU A 545 10.06 8.92 -21.11
N ALA A 546 10.31 8.14 -20.06
CA ALA A 546 10.09 8.53 -18.68
C ALA A 546 11.11 7.91 -17.72
N LEU A 547 11.35 8.60 -16.60
CA LEU A 547 12.21 8.09 -15.54
C LEU A 547 11.45 7.10 -14.64
N ARG A 548 12.07 5.95 -14.36
CA ARG A 548 11.58 5.02 -13.34
C ARG A 548 12.20 5.34 -11.99
N PHE A 549 11.35 5.40 -10.96
CA PHE A 549 11.71 5.77 -9.58
C PHE A 549 12.53 7.08 -9.46
N PRO A 550 12.08 8.19 -10.07
CA PRO A 550 12.77 9.47 -9.97
C PRO A 550 12.79 9.96 -8.52
N LYS A 551 13.94 10.45 -8.08
CA LYS A 551 14.13 11.05 -6.75
C LYS A 551 14.88 12.35 -6.88
N PHE A 552 14.39 13.36 -6.18
CA PHE A 552 15.14 14.59 -5.96
C PHE A 552 16.38 14.30 -5.10
N THR A 553 17.52 14.84 -5.50
CA THR A 553 18.79 14.59 -4.79
C THR A 553 19.02 15.54 -3.61
N GLY A 554 18.21 16.60 -3.48
CA GLY A 554 18.44 17.71 -2.55
C GLY A 554 19.08 18.94 -3.22
N LYS A 555 19.46 18.87 -4.50
CA LYS A 555 20.15 19.98 -5.19
C LYS A 555 19.22 20.75 -6.12
N ILE A 556 19.01 22.03 -5.79
CA ILE A 556 18.41 23.02 -6.68
C ILE A 556 19.55 23.68 -7.49
N ARG A 557 19.49 23.59 -8.81
CA ARG A 557 20.54 24.03 -9.73
C ARG A 557 20.35 25.50 -10.11
N MET A 558 20.51 26.40 -9.13
CA MET A 558 20.32 27.85 -9.32
C MET A 558 21.32 28.47 -10.30
N GLU A 559 22.43 27.77 -10.57
CA GLU A 559 23.45 28.17 -11.52
C GLU A 559 23.12 27.79 -12.98
N LYS A 560 22.07 27.00 -13.22
CA LYS A 560 21.66 26.56 -14.55
C LYS A 560 20.43 27.31 -15.04
N ALA A 561 20.46 27.75 -16.30
CA ALA A 561 19.25 28.16 -16.99
C ALA A 561 18.43 26.92 -17.40
N PRO A 562 17.10 27.06 -17.63
CA PRO A 562 16.27 25.98 -18.16
C PRO A 562 16.81 25.34 -19.43
N GLU A 563 17.38 26.13 -20.33
CA GLU A 563 17.99 25.68 -21.58
C GLU A 563 19.31 24.91 -21.38
N ASP A 564 19.94 25.02 -20.20
CA ASP A 564 21.14 24.24 -19.80
C ASP A 564 20.79 22.96 -19.01
N SER A 565 19.50 22.64 -18.93
CA SER A 565 19.02 21.38 -18.35
C SER A 565 19.33 20.20 -19.27
N SER A 566 19.17 18.98 -18.77
CA SER A 566 19.40 17.78 -19.56
C SER A 566 18.49 17.72 -20.78
N THR A 567 19.05 17.33 -21.92
CA THR A 567 18.36 17.40 -23.21
C THR A 567 17.61 16.11 -23.56
N SER A 568 16.65 16.19 -24.48
CA SER A 568 15.97 15.01 -25.03
C SER A 568 16.96 14.02 -25.65
N GLU A 569 17.99 14.51 -26.33
CA GLU A 569 19.07 13.74 -26.95
C GLU A 569 19.92 13.01 -25.89
N GLU A 570 20.27 13.66 -24.79
CA GLU A 570 20.96 13.03 -23.66
C GLU A 570 20.11 11.91 -23.06
N VAL A 571 18.81 12.15 -22.86
CA VAL A 571 17.87 11.14 -22.35
C VAL A 571 17.77 9.95 -23.33
N ILE A 572 17.76 10.20 -24.65
CA ILE A 572 17.80 9.15 -25.68
C ILE A 572 19.11 8.36 -25.62
N ALA A 573 20.23 9.04 -25.45
CA ALA A 573 21.56 8.43 -25.38
C ALA A 573 21.66 7.51 -24.15
N LEU A 574 21.23 7.97 -22.99
CA LEU A 574 21.18 7.18 -21.75
C LEU A 574 20.26 5.97 -21.91
N TYR A 575 19.08 6.12 -22.52
CA TYR A 575 18.17 5.01 -22.79
C TYR A 575 18.79 3.96 -23.72
N LYS A 576 19.49 4.38 -24.78
CA LYS A 576 20.19 3.46 -25.70
C LYS A 576 21.39 2.78 -25.02
N GLY A 577 22.10 3.50 -24.15
CA GLY A 577 23.21 2.98 -23.34
C GLY A 577 22.77 1.85 -22.40
N GLN A 578 21.60 1.98 -21.78
CA GLN A 578 21.01 0.93 -20.94
C GLN A 578 20.87 -0.41 -21.67
N LYS A 579 20.54 -0.40 -22.97
CA LYS A 579 20.41 -1.64 -23.77
C LYS A 579 21.74 -2.27 -24.18
N LYS A 580 22.80 -1.47 -24.40
CA LYS A 580 24.12 -1.98 -24.77
C LYS A 580 24.79 -2.72 -23.62
N VAL A 581 24.72 -2.18 -22.40
CA VAL A 581 25.20 -2.87 -21.20
C VAL A 581 24.54 -4.24 -21.07
N ILE A 582 23.23 -4.34 -21.32
CA ILE A 582 22.48 -5.61 -21.28
C ILE A 582 22.90 -6.60 -22.39
N GLN A 583 23.42 -6.13 -23.54
CA GLN A 583 23.89 -6.98 -24.63
C GLN A 583 25.34 -7.45 -24.46
N ASP A 584 26.22 -6.59 -23.95
CA ASP A 584 27.64 -6.93 -23.75
C ASP A 584 27.82 -7.92 -22.60
N THR A 585 26.94 -7.93 -21.59
CA THR A 585 26.91 -8.96 -20.54
C THR A 585 26.41 -10.33 -21.05
N LYS A 586 25.86 -10.42 -22.27
CA LYS A 586 25.39 -11.69 -22.88
C LYS A 586 26.43 -12.35 -23.80
N GLN A 587 27.58 -11.72 -24.05
CA GLN A 587 28.63 -12.22 -24.96
C GLN A 587 29.97 -12.56 -24.29
N ILE A 588 30.03 -12.50 -22.96
CA ILE A 588 31.13 -13.01 -22.13
C ILE A 588 30.60 -14.22 -21.39
#